data_AF-A0A519SBE4-F1
#
_entry.id   AF-A0A519SBE4-F1
#
_cell.length_a   1.000
_cell.length_b   1.000
_cell.length_c   1.000
_cell.angle_alpha   90.00
_cell.angle_beta   90.00
_cell.angle_gamma   90.00
#
_symmetry.space_group_name_H-M   'P 1'
#
loop_
_entity.id
_entity.type
_entity.pdbx_description
1 polymer ?
#
loop_
_entity_poly.entity_id
_entity_poly.type
_entity_poly.pdbx_seq_one_letter_code
_entity_poly.pdbx_strand_id
1 'polypeptide(L)'
;MNKIIKVFRYAGFSLLVIGIFSVGNHLFKSLNDFKNEKLSFYVVDMNAKSNTIKLPDAEFENANIGIYQFKPTFIQAILLSNNSIASDVANGIFFIVLGLAILFMAQYKPRALEDLKEDKLWQFVGVGTILFFALKFSSLYFVKQYVLDLTLYRFEYSGLNDTPFGMTILALIIVLTVIYELLSYSRKLKQENDLTI
;
A
#
# COMPACT_ATOMS: atom_id res chain seq x y z
N MET A 1 11.54 -28.45 14.68
CA MET A 1 11.25 -27.51 13.58
C MET A 1 12.12 -26.28 13.79
N ASN A 2 12.88 -25.85 12.78
CA ASN A 2 13.84 -24.75 12.94
C ASN A 2 13.14 -23.47 13.41
N LYS A 3 13.68 -22.80 14.44
CA LYS A 3 13.12 -21.55 15.01
C LYS A 3 12.99 -20.47 13.93
N ILE A 4 13.91 -20.43 12.97
CA ILE A 4 13.90 -19.50 11.82
C ILE A 4 12.63 -19.67 10.99
N ILE A 5 12.33 -20.90 10.55
CA ILE A 5 11.15 -21.21 9.72
C ILE A 5 9.85 -20.83 10.46
N LYS A 6 9.82 -21.00 11.78
CA LYS A 6 8.66 -20.64 12.61
C LYS A 6 8.43 -19.13 12.60
N VAL A 7 9.48 -18.32 12.72
CA VAL A 7 9.41 -16.84 12.65
C VAL A 7 8.89 -16.39 11.28
N PHE A 8 9.46 -16.92 10.18
CA PHE A 8 8.97 -16.60 8.84
C PHE A 8 7.49 -16.96 8.65
N ARG A 9 7.04 -18.11 9.15
CA ARG A 9 5.62 -18.50 9.08
C ARG A 9 4.71 -17.52 9.82
N TYR A 10 5.08 -17.12 11.03
CA TYR A 10 4.29 -16.13 11.77
C TYR A 10 4.28 -14.77 11.10
N ALA A 11 5.43 -14.30 10.60
CA ALA A 11 5.51 -13.05 9.85
C ALA A 11 4.62 -13.08 8.60
N GLY A 12 4.69 -14.15 7.82
CA GLY A 12 3.85 -14.34 6.64
C GLY A 12 2.36 -14.37 6.99
N PHE A 13 1.97 -15.09 8.04
CA PHE A 13 0.58 -15.15 8.50
C PHE A 13 0.08 -13.79 8.99
N SER A 14 0.86 -13.06 9.77
CA SER A 14 0.51 -11.71 10.24
C SER A 14 0.29 -10.75 9.07
N LEU A 15 1.14 -10.79 8.04
CA LEU A 15 0.97 -9.98 6.83
C LEU A 15 -0.32 -10.32 6.08
N LEU A 16 -0.66 -11.61 5.96
CA LEU A 16 -1.94 -12.02 5.38
C LEU A 16 -3.13 -11.47 6.17
N VAL A 17 -3.10 -11.59 7.50
CA VAL A 17 -4.18 -11.10 8.37
C VAL A 17 -4.35 -9.60 8.20
N ILE A 18 -3.27 -8.82 8.29
CA ILE A 18 -3.29 -7.36 8.09
C ILE A 18 -3.86 -7.00 6.72
N GLY A 19 -3.40 -7.68 5.66
CA GLY A 19 -3.85 -7.43 4.30
C GLY A 19 -5.34 -7.77 4.09
N ILE A 20 -5.81 -8.90 4.63
CA ILE A 20 -7.24 -9.29 4.57
C ILE A 20 -8.12 -8.29 5.32
N PHE A 21 -7.72 -7.85 6.52
CA PHE A 21 -8.48 -6.83 7.26
C PHE A 21 -8.52 -5.51 6.50
N SER A 22 -7.41 -5.10 5.90
CA SER A 22 -7.34 -3.87 5.11
C SER A 22 -8.29 -3.92 3.90
N VAL A 23 -8.23 -4.99 3.10
CA VAL A 23 -9.13 -5.17 1.94
C VAL A 23 -10.58 -5.34 2.39
N GLY A 24 -10.84 -6.10 3.45
CA GLY A 24 -12.18 -6.33 3.99
C GLY A 24 -12.84 -5.05 4.49
N ASN A 25 -12.09 -4.19 5.19
CA ASN A 25 -12.56 -2.88 5.63
C ASN A 25 -12.94 -1.99 4.44
N HIS A 26 -12.13 -2.01 3.38
CA HIS A 26 -12.43 -1.28 2.14
C HIS A 26 -13.73 -1.76 1.49
N LEU A 27 -13.91 -3.07 1.38
CA LEU A 27 -15.13 -3.66 0.81
C LEU A 27 -16.37 -3.33 1.64
N PHE A 28 -16.27 -3.35 2.98
CA PHE A 28 -17.38 -3.00 3.85
C PHE A 28 -17.80 -1.53 3.67
N LYS A 29 -16.84 -0.61 3.57
CA LYS A 29 -17.10 0.81 3.30
C LYS A 29 -17.67 1.02 1.90
N SER A 30 -17.13 0.34 0.90
CA SER A 30 -17.64 0.37 -0.48
C SER A 30 -19.11 -0.09 -0.54
N LEU A 31 -19.45 -1.14 0.19
CA LEU A 31 -20.82 -1.62 0.31
C LEU A 31 -21.73 -0.58 0.98
N ASN A 32 -21.23 0.09 2.01
CA ASN A 32 -21.98 1.16 2.70
C ASN A 32 -22.24 2.35 1.76
N ASP A 33 -21.23 2.82 1.03
CA ASP A 33 -21.38 3.94 0.07
C ASP A 33 -22.35 3.59 -1.07
N PHE A 34 -22.30 2.33 -1.55
CA PHE A 34 -23.26 1.82 -2.53
C PHE A 34 -24.69 1.77 -1.97
N LYS A 35 -24.88 1.23 -0.76
CA LYS A 35 -26.21 1.15 -0.11
C LYS A 35 -26.80 2.52 0.21
N ASN A 36 -25.96 3.48 0.57
CA ASN A 36 -26.37 4.85 0.84
C ASN A 36 -26.54 5.69 -0.45
N GLU A 37 -26.34 5.07 -1.62
CA GLU A 37 -26.45 5.70 -2.94
C GLU A 37 -25.62 6.97 -3.11
N LYS A 38 -24.54 7.10 -2.35
CA LYS A 38 -23.77 8.34 -2.26
C LYS A 38 -22.29 8.02 -2.09
N LEU A 39 -21.52 8.39 -3.10
CA LEU A 39 -20.06 8.38 -3.06
C LEU A 39 -19.57 9.81 -3.27
N SER A 40 -18.60 10.23 -2.47
CA SER A 40 -17.98 11.55 -2.54
C SER A 40 -16.47 11.45 -2.44
N PHE A 41 -15.74 12.16 -3.31
CA PHE A 41 -14.29 12.24 -3.27
C PHE A 41 -13.79 13.60 -3.74
N TYR A 42 -12.57 13.96 -3.34
CA TYR A 42 -11.95 15.23 -3.72
C TYR A 42 -11.41 15.19 -5.15
N VAL A 43 -11.68 16.26 -5.88
CA VAL A 43 -11.23 16.46 -7.26
C VAL A 43 -10.61 17.83 -7.46
N VAL A 44 -9.77 17.94 -8.47
CA VAL A 44 -9.17 19.19 -8.96
C VAL A 44 -9.82 19.53 -10.31
N ASP A 45 -10.34 20.76 -10.47
CA ASP A 45 -10.79 21.23 -11.78
C ASP A 45 -9.58 21.57 -12.66
N MET A 46 -9.37 20.78 -13.71
CA MET A 46 -8.23 20.93 -14.61
C MET A 46 -8.32 22.17 -15.51
N ASN A 47 -9.55 22.71 -15.69
CA ASN A 47 -9.82 23.82 -16.60
C ASN A 47 -10.04 25.14 -15.86
N ALA A 48 -10.00 25.12 -14.53
CA ALA A 48 -10.15 26.33 -13.75
C ALA A 48 -8.92 27.24 -13.96
N LYS A 49 -9.18 28.51 -14.26
CA LYS A 49 -8.09 29.50 -14.38
C LYS A 49 -7.39 29.59 -13.03
N SER A 50 -6.12 29.18 -13.01
CA SER A 50 -5.26 29.36 -11.85
C SER A 50 -5.08 30.85 -11.58
N ASN A 51 -5.52 31.29 -10.39
CA ASN A 51 -5.28 32.65 -9.93
C ASN A 51 -4.03 32.62 -9.05
N THR A 52 -2.91 33.10 -9.57
CA THR A 52 -1.68 33.27 -8.81
C THR A 52 -1.66 34.65 -8.18
N ILE A 53 -1.65 34.70 -6.85
CA ILE A 53 -1.43 35.94 -6.09
C ILE A 53 0.07 36.02 -5.80
N LYS A 54 0.73 37.05 -6.36
CA LYS A 54 2.13 37.33 -6.04
C LYS A 54 2.20 38.14 -4.75
N LEU A 55 2.87 37.58 -3.75
CA LEU A 55 3.28 38.23 -2.52
C LEU A 55 4.75 38.67 -2.66
N PRO A 56 5.27 39.59 -1.85
CA PRO A 56 6.64 40.10 -1.99
C PRO A 56 7.74 39.02 -2.05
N ASP A 57 7.59 37.93 -1.29
CA ASP A 57 8.53 36.80 -1.22
C ASP A 57 7.88 35.43 -1.48
N ALA A 58 6.64 35.40 -1.99
CA ALA A 58 5.91 34.15 -2.18
C ALA A 58 4.90 34.22 -3.34
N GLU A 59 4.51 33.07 -3.86
CA GLU A 59 3.41 32.96 -4.81
C GLU A 59 2.37 32.02 -4.21
N PHE A 60 1.12 32.47 -4.19
CA PHE A 60 -0.03 31.66 -3.80
C PHE A 60 -0.80 31.27 -5.04
N GLU A 61 -0.92 29.96 -5.30
CA GLU A 61 -1.67 29.41 -6.42
C GLU A 61 -2.93 28.68 -5.91
N ASN A 62 -4.11 29.05 -6.40
CA ASN A 62 -5.34 28.36 -6.03
C ASN A 62 -5.50 27.06 -6.84
N ALA A 63 -5.53 25.93 -6.13
CA ALA A 63 -5.64 24.59 -6.71
C ALA A 63 -7.08 24.14 -7.08
N ASN A 64 -8.11 24.99 -6.93
CA ASN A 64 -9.50 24.73 -7.35
C ASN A 64 -10.03 23.33 -6.98
N ILE A 65 -9.88 22.98 -5.70
CA ILE A 65 -10.24 21.68 -5.16
C ILE A 65 -11.73 21.67 -4.76
N GLY A 66 -12.47 20.69 -5.26
CA GLY A 66 -13.89 20.48 -4.96
C GLY A 66 -14.19 19.04 -4.52
N ILE A 67 -15.45 18.77 -4.20
CA ILE A 67 -15.96 17.43 -3.90
C ILE A 67 -16.88 17.01 -5.05
N TYR A 68 -16.53 15.91 -5.73
CA TYR A 68 -17.41 15.27 -6.70
C TYR A 68 -18.29 14.26 -5.98
N GLN A 69 -19.62 14.41 -6.11
CA GLN A 69 -20.59 13.53 -5.47
C GLN A 69 -21.59 13.00 -6.50
N PHE A 70 -21.82 11.69 -6.47
CA PHE A 70 -22.74 11.02 -7.40
C PHE A 70 -23.27 9.72 -6.78
N LYS A 71 -24.28 9.13 -7.43
CA LYS A 71 -24.79 7.80 -7.10
C LYS A 71 -23.87 6.74 -7.74
N PRO A 72 -23.12 5.96 -6.94
CA PRO A 72 -22.15 5.02 -7.49
C PRO A 72 -22.84 3.74 -7.99
N THR A 73 -22.30 3.15 -9.05
CA THR A 73 -22.44 1.71 -9.29
C THR A 73 -21.62 0.92 -8.26
N PHE A 74 -21.90 -0.37 -8.12
CA PHE A 74 -21.15 -1.21 -7.18
C PHE A 74 -19.63 -1.22 -7.48
N ILE A 75 -19.26 -1.24 -8.76
CA ILE A 75 -17.85 -1.20 -9.19
C ILE A 75 -17.22 0.15 -8.83
N GLN A 76 -17.93 1.26 -9.08
CA GLN A 76 -17.45 2.60 -8.72
C GLN A 76 -17.24 2.75 -7.22
N ALA A 77 -18.15 2.20 -6.41
CA ALA A 77 -18.00 2.20 -4.96
C ALA A 77 -16.73 1.44 -4.55
N ILE A 78 -16.46 0.27 -5.13
CA ILE A 78 -15.21 -0.48 -4.86
C ILE A 78 -13.98 0.33 -5.29
N LEU A 79 -14.01 0.98 -6.46
CA LEU A 79 -12.84 1.69 -6.98
C LEU A 79 -12.49 2.95 -6.19
N LEU A 80 -13.50 3.68 -5.71
CA LEU A 80 -13.35 5.06 -5.28
C LEU A 80 -13.76 5.33 -3.81
N SER A 81 -14.38 4.37 -3.12
CA SER A 81 -14.72 4.53 -1.69
C SER A 81 -13.47 4.77 -0.85
N ASN A 82 -13.61 5.61 0.19
CA ASN A 82 -12.63 5.80 1.27
C ASN A 82 -11.15 5.76 0.81
N ASN A 83 -10.71 6.80 0.10
CA ASN A 83 -9.34 6.97 -0.41
C ASN A 83 -8.97 6.08 -1.60
N SER A 84 -9.98 5.55 -2.29
CA SER A 84 -9.87 4.74 -3.50
C SER A 84 -9.07 3.43 -3.31
N ILE A 85 -9.08 2.59 -4.33
CA ILE A 85 -8.23 1.39 -4.36
C ILE A 85 -6.73 1.74 -4.32
N ALA A 86 -6.38 2.98 -4.67
CA ALA A 86 -4.99 3.43 -4.66
C ALA A 86 -4.43 3.59 -3.24
N SER A 87 -5.27 3.70 -2.21
CA SER A 87 -4.83 3.73 -0.82
C SER A 87 -4.78 2.34 -0.19
N ASP A 88 -5.85 1.96 0.51
CA ASP A 88 -5.79 0.89 1.50
C ASP A 88 -5.75 -0.47 0.83
N VAL A 89 -6.43 -0.61 -0.32
CA VAL A 89 -6.46 -1.87 -1.08
C VAL A 89 -5.10 -2.21 -1.67
N ALA A 90 -4.39 -1.24 -2.26
CA ALA A 90 -3.05 -1.47 -2.79
C ALA A 90 -2.07 -1.96 -1.70
N ASN A 91 -2.13 -1.33 -0.52
CA ASN A 91 -1.34 -1.76 0.64
C ASN A 91 -1.74 -3.15 1.13
N GLY A 92 -3.05 -3.42 1.23
CA GLY A 92 -3.58 -4.72 1.63
C GLY A 92 -3.17 -5.84 0.67
N ILE A 93 -3.27 -5.62 -0.64
CA ILE A 93 -2.82 -6.56 -1.68
C ILE A 93 -1.31 -6.80 -1.57
N PHE A 94 -0.51 -5.74 -1.37
CA PHE A 94 0.93 -5.88 -1.18
C PHE A 94 1.25 -6.80 0.01
N PHE A 95 0.60 -6.59 1.16
CA PHE A 95 0.81 -7.44 2.34
C PHE A 95 0.35 -8.89 2.11
N ILE A 96 -0.75 -9.10 1.38
CA ILE A 96 -1.20 -10.45 1.00
C ILE A 96 -0.14 -11.14 0.13
N VAL A 97 0.32 -10.48 -0.94
CA VAL A 97 1.32 -11.05 -1.86
C VAL A 97 2.63 -11.35 -1.14
N LEU A 98 3.11 -10.42 -0.30
CA LEU A 98 4.32 -10.61 0.49
C LEU A 98 4.17 -11.75 1.50
N GLY A 99 3.03 -11.81 2.19
CA GLY A 99 2.72 -12.87 3.14
C GLY A 99 2.68 -14.25 2.49
N LEU A 100 2.01 -14.38 1.33
CA LEU A 100 1.99 -15.60 0.53
C LEU A 100 3.39 -16.02 0.07
N ALA A 101 4.20 -15.08 -0.41
CA ALA A 101 5.57 -15.37 -0.84
C ALA A 101 6.44 -15.89 0.30
N ILE A 102 6.34 -15.27 1.48
CA ILE A 102 7.05 -15.71 2.69
C ILE A 102 6.62 -17.12 3.11
N LEU A 103 5.30 -17.38 3.17
CA LEU A 103 4.77 -18.69 3.53
C LEU A 103 5.18 -19.77 2.52
N PHE A 104 5.14 -19.45 1.23
CA PHE A 104 5.58 -20.34 0.17
C PHE A 104 7.06 -20.71 0.34
N MET A 105 7.94 -19.74 0.59
CA MET A 105 9.35 -20.02 0.85
C MET A 105 9.54 -20.87 2.12
N ALA A 106 8.79 -20.58 3.19
CA ALA A 106 8.88 -21.31 4.45
C ALA A 106 8.34 -22.75 4.39
N GLN A 107 7.48 -23.06 3.43
CA GLN A 107 6.93 -24.40 3.23
C GLN A 107 7.73 -25.21 2.22
N TYR A 108 8.07 -24.63 1.06
CA TYR A 108 8.61 -25.37 -0.08
C TYR A 108 10.12 -25.19 -0.27
N LYS A 109 10.72 -24.12 0.28
CA LYS A 109 12.16 -23.86 0.18
C LYS A 109 12.81 -23.52 1.53
N PRO A 110 12.62 -24.34 2.59
CA PRO A 110 13.15 -24.04 3.92
C PRO A 110 14.68 -23.94 3.95
N ARG A 111 15.39 -24.78 3.19
CA ARG A 111 16.86 -24.71 3.07
C ARG A 111 17.35 -23.38 2.48
N ALA A 112 16.62 -22.84 1.50
CA ALA A 112 16.97 -21.55 0.90
C ALA A 112 16.84 -20.39 1.89
N LEU A 113 15.91 -20.48 2.85
CA LEU A 113 15.77 -19.51 3.95
C LEU A 113 16.88 -19.66 4.99
N GLU A 114 17.34 -20.88 5.24
CA GLU A 114 18.40 -21.16 6.20
C GLU A 114 19.78 -20.72 5.71
N ASP A 115 20.02 -20.77 4.39
CA ASP A 115 21.28 -20.41 3.74
C ASP A 115 21.29 -18.97 3.19
N LEU A 116 20.30 -18.16 3.57
CA LEU A 116 20.08 -16.83 3.04
C LEU A 116 21.13 -15.85 3.59
N LYS A 117 22.02 -15.37 2.73
CA LYS A 117 23.03 -14.34 3.06
C LYS A 117 22.40 -12.96 3.18
N GLU A 118 23.05 -12.07 3.92
CA GLU A 118 22.58 -10.71 4.18
C GLU A 118 22.37 -9.90 2.90
N ASP A 119 23.29 -10.01 1.94
CA ASP A 119 23.21 -9.36 0.63
C ASP A 119 21.96 -9.78 -0.15
N LYS A 120 21.59 -11.07 -0.07
CA LYS A 120 20.37 -11.60 -0.71
C LYS A 120 19.12 -11.12 0.01
N LEU A 121 19.20 -10.92 1.32
CA LEU A 121 18.10 -10.38 2.11
C LEU A 121 17.80 -8.93 1.70
N TRP A 122 18.85 -8.11 1.49
CA TRP A 122 18.72 -6.78 0.91
C TRP A 122 18.11 -6.77 -0.48
N GLN A 123 18.44 -7.75 -1.33
CA GLN A 123 17.79 -7.90 -2.64
C GLN A 123 16.29 -8.18 -2.49
N PHE A 124 15.87 -9.03 -1.55
CA PHE A 124 14.45 -9.28 -1.31
C PHE A 124 13.72 -8.06 -0.76
N VAL A 125 14.33 -7.31 0.15
CA VAL A 125 13.80 -6.04 0.65
C VAL A 125 13.66 -5.05 -0.50
N GLY A 126 14.68 -4.91 -1.35
CA GLY A 126 14.65 -4.03 -2.53
C GLY A 126 13.55 -4.41 -3.52
N VAL A 127 13.40 -5.70 -3.84
CA VAL A 127 12.30 -6.19 -4.71
C VAL A 127 10.94 -5.92 -4.06
N GLY A 128 10.81 -6.10 -2.74
CA GLY A 128 9.59 -5.77 -2.00
C GLY A 128 9.25 -4.27 -2.10
N THR A 129 10.23 -3.40 -1.94
CA THR A 129 10.06 -1.94 -2.10
C THR A 129 9.62 -1.58 -3.52
N ILE A 130 10.25 -2.16 -4.54
CA ILE A 130 9.87 -1.93 -5.95
C ILE A 130 8.43 -2.39 -6.19
N LEU A 131 8.06 -3.58 -5.72
CA LEU A 131 6.70 -4.11 -5.85
C LEU A 131 5.67 -3.21 -5.17
N PHE A 132 5.99 -2.70 -3.97
CA PHE A 132 5.13 -1.77 -3.25
C PHE A 132 4.85 -0.51 -4.08
N PHE A 133 5.90 0.14 -4.56
CA PHE A 133 5.75 1.34 -5.39
C PHE A 133 5.04 1.04 -6.71
N ALA A 134 5.34 -0.07 -7.36
CA ALA A 134 4.67 -0.48 -8.58
C ALA A 134 3.16 -0.61 -8.38
N LEU A 135 2.71 -1.29 -7.31
CA LEU A 135 1.29 -1.39 -6.96
C LEU A 135 0.68 -0.03 -6.62
N LYS A 136 1.38 0.79 -5.83
CA LYS A 136 0.89 2.10 -5.40
C LYS A 136 0.73 3.08 -6.57
N PHE A 137 1.72 3.20 -7.43
CA PHE A 137 1.68 4.11 -8.57
C PHE A 137 0.73 3.62 -9.66
N SER A 138 0.71 2.32 -9.95
CA SER A 138 -0.23 1.77 -10.95
C SER A 138 -1.67 1.97 -10.50
N SER A 139 -2.01 1.65 -9.25
CA SER A 139 -3.37 1.86 -8.73
C SER A 139 -3.77 3.33 -8.71
N LEU A 140 -2.88 4.24 -8.31
CA LEU A 140 -3.14 5.69 -8.36
C LEU A 140 -3.35 6.17 -9.80
N TYR A 141 -2.52 5.73 -10.73
CA TYR A 141 -2.66 6.05 -12.15
C TYR A 141 -4.02 5.58 -12.69
N PHE A 142 -4.42 4.34 -12.40
CA PHE A 142 -5.73 3.82 -12.81
C PHE A 142 -6.89 4.62 -12.20
N VAL A 143 -6.81 4.98 -10.92
CA VAL A 143 -7.84 5.80 -10.27
C VAL A 143 -7.94 7.18 -10.91
N LYS A 144 -6.81 7.84 -11.18
CA LYS A 144 -6.76 9.14 -11.85
C LYS A 144 -7.39 9.09 -13.23
N GLN A 145 -6.98 8.14 -14.07
CA GLN A 145 -7.55 7.95 -15.41
C GLN A 145 -9.05 7.63 -15.34
N TYR A 146 -9.45 6.76 -14.41
CA TYR A 146 -10.86 6.42 -14.22
C TYR A 146 -11.72 7.64 -13.85
N VAL A 147 -11.24 8.49 -12.94
CA VAL A 147 -11.95 9.72 -12.53
C VAL A 147 -11.99 10.73 -13.68
N LEU A 148 -10.92 10.85 -14.46
CA LEU A 148 -10.90 11.70 -15.66
C LEU A 148 -11.97 11.26 -16.65
N ASP A 149 -12.00 9.98 -17.00
CA ASP A 149 -13.00 9.42 -17.93
C ASP A 149 -14.42 9.57 -17.38
N LEU A 150 -14.63 9.29 -16.09
CA LEU A 150 -15.91 9.43 -15.40
C LEU A 150 -16.45 10.87 -15.44
N THR A 151 -15.56 11.86 -15.39
CA THR A 151 -15.90 13.27 -15.33
C THR A 151 -15.76 14.00 -16.67
N LEU A 152 -15.63 13.24 -17.78
CA LEU A 152 -15.47 13.77 -19.13
C LEU A 152 -14.28 14.72 -19.25
N TYR A 153 -13.15 14.34 -18.66
CA TYR A 153 -11.88 15.09 -18.66
C TYR A 153 -11.96 16.50 -18.03
N ARG A 154 -12.93 16.72 -17.14
CA ARG A 154 -13.05 17.99 -16.42
C ARG A 154 -12.31 17.98 -15.08
N PHE A 155 -12.36 16.86 -14.37
CA PHE A 155 -11.90 16.77 -13.00
C PHE A 155 -10.88 15.65 -12.83
N GLU A 156 -9.75 15.94 -12.18
CA GLU A 156 -8.76 14.94 -11.81
C GLU A 156 -8.95 14.52 -10.34
N TYR A 157 -8.66 13.26 -10.02
CA TYR A 157 -8.62 12.78 -8.65
C TYR A 157 -7.53 13.50 -7.82
N SER A 158 -7.93 14.13 -6.71
CA SER A 158 -7.01 14.94 -5.89
C SER A 158 -6.12 14.11 -4.97
N GLY A 159 -6.61 12.99 -4.44
CA GLY A 159 -5.88 12.19 -3.43
C GLY A 159 -5.65 12.90 -2.09
N LEU A 160 -6.32 14.03 -1.82
CA LEU A 160 -6.15 14.82 -0.60
C LEU A 160 -6.42 14.07 0.71
N ASN A 161 -7.30 13.06 0.68
CA ASN A 161 -7.58 12.22 1.83
C ASN A 161 -6.69 10.97 1.90
N ASP A 162 -5.87 10.73 0.87
CA ASP A 162 -4.99 9.57 0.84
C ASP A 162 -3.93 9.72 1.92
N THR A 163 -3.49 8.60 2.47
CA THR A 163 -2.41 8.59 3.47
C THR A 163 -1.21 9.35 2.90
N PRO A 164 -0.68 10.38 3.62
CA PRO A 164 0.42 11.19 3.11
C PRO A 164 1.57 10.31 2.63
N PHE A 165 2.10 10.62 1.45
CA PHE A 165 3.13 9.80 0.81
C PHE A 165 4.35 9.58 1.73
N GLY A 166 4.76 10.61 2.48
CA GLY A 166 5.82 10.51 3.47
C GLY A 166 5.52 9.55 4.63
N MET A 167 4.29 9.52 5.14
CA MET A 167 3.89 8.56 6.18
C MET A 167 3.84 7.12 5.64
N THR A 168 3.44 6.96 4.38
CA THR A 168 3.44 5.66 3.70
C THR A 168 4.87 5.12 3.54
N ILE A 169 5.81 5.97 3.13
CA ILE A 169 7.24 5.62 3.04
C ILE A 169 7.81 5.27 4.42
N LEU A 170 7.51 6.08 5.44
CA LEU A 170 7.99 5.83 6.80
C LEU A 170 7.49 4.47 7.31
N ALA A 171 6.21 4.18 7.14
CA ALA A 171 5.61 2.89 7.51
C ALA A 171 6.26 1.73 6.77
N LEU A 172 6.54 1.88 5.47
CA LEU A 172 7.24 0.87 4.67
C LEU A 172 8.66 0.63 5.18
N ILE A 173 9.43 1.70 5.46
CA ILE A 173 10.78 1.60 6.01
C ILE A 173 10.72 0.86 7.35
N ILE A 174 9.83 1.25 8.26
CA ILE A 174 9.67 0.59 9.56
C ILE A 174 9.37 -0.90 9.40
N VAL A 175 8.41 -1.26 8.55
CA VAL A 175 8.05 -2.67 8.30
C VAL A 175 9.23 -3.45 7.74
N LEU A 176 9.93 -2.90 6.74
CA LEU A 176 11.08 -3.54 6.12
C LEU A 176 12.26 -3.68 7.09
N THR A 177 12.52 -2.67 7.92
CA THR A 177 13.57 -2.69 8.95
C THR A 177 13.24 -3.71 10.04
N VAL A 178 11.99 -3.77 10.51
CA VAL A 178 11.56 -4.78 11.48
C VAL A 178 11.69 -6.19 10.91
N ILE A 179 11.29 -6.40 9.65
CA ILE A 179 11.51 -7.68 8.96
C ILE A 179 13.00 -7.98 8.91
N TYR A 180 13.84 -7.03 8.48
CA TYR A 180 15.29 -7.21 8.42
C TYR A 180 15.89 -7.63 9.77
N GLU A 181 15.58 -6.90 10.84
CA GLU A 181 16.11 -7.17 12.18
C GLU A 181 15.64 -8.54 12.70
N LEU A 182 14.37 -8.89 12.51
CA LEU A 182 13.86 -10.22 12.87
C LEU A 182 14.59 -11.33 12.13
N LEU A 183 14.91 -11.12 10.85
CA LEU A 183 15.63 -12.11 10.05
C LEU A 183 17.12 -12.20 10.41
N SER A 184 17.76 -11.07 10.69
CA SER A 184 19.15 -11.00 11.15
C SER A 184 19.33 -11.64 12.54
N TYR A 185 18.48 -11.28 13.49
CA TYR A 185 18.46 -11.86 14.83
C TYR A 185 18.21 -13.37 14.82
N SER A 186 17.28 -13.82 13.97
CA SER A 186 17.01 -15.24 13.79
C SER A 186 18.22 -16.03 13.26
N ARG A 187 19.13 -15.41 12.48
CA ARG A 187 20.38 -16.03 12.03
C ARG A 187 21.43 -16.08 13.13
N LYS A 188 21.61 -14.99 13.89
CA LYS A 188 22.54 -14.95 15.03
C LYS A 188 22.24 -16.05 16.04
N LEU A 189 20.96 -16.23 16.38
CA LEU A 189 20.50 -17.31 17.26
C LEU A 189 20.83 -18.72 16.73
N LYS A 190 20.86 -18.93 15.41
CA LYS A 190 21.28 -20.21 14.83
C LYS A 190 22.79 -20.40 14.96
N GLN A 191 23.58 -19.39 14.63
CA GLN A 191 25.04 -19.46 14.76
C GLN A 191 25.47 -19.73 16.22
N GLU A 192 24.88 -19.04 17.18
CA GLU A 192 25.15 -19.28 18.60
C GLU A 192 24.79 -20.70 19.02
N ASN A 193 23.64 -21.21 18.57
CA ASN A 193 23.16 -22.56 18.89
C ASN A 193 23.94 -23.67 18.15
N ASP A 194 24.51 -23.39 16.98
CA ASP A 194 25.39 -24.31 16.24
C ASP A 194 26.84 -24.30 16.81
N LEU A 195 27.23 -23.26 17.54
CA LEU A 195 28.54 -23.14 18.21
C LEU A 195 28.57 -23.74 19.62
N THR A 196 27.40 -23.98 20.24
CA THR A 196 27.28 -24.54 21.61
C THR A 196 27.06 -26.05 21.65
N ILE A 197 26.85 -26.71 20.51
CA ILE A 197 26.70 -28.17 20.36
C ILE A 197 27.96 -28.72 19.70
#